data_AF-A0A4Q6F3M0-F1
#
_entry.id   AF-A0A4Q6F3M0-F1
#
_cell.length_a   1.000
_cell.length_b   1.000
_cell.length_c   1.000
_cell.angle_alpha   90.00
_cell.angle_beta   90.00
_cell.angle_gamma   90.00
#
_symmetry.space_group_name_H-M   'P 1'
#
loop_
_entity.id
_entity.type
_entity.pdbx_description
1 polymer ?
#
loop_
_entity_poly.entity_id
_entity_poly.type
_entity_poly.pdbx_seq_one_letter_code
_entity_poly.pdbx_strand_id
1 'polypeptide(L)'
;SEGGHASFHPHDEIEAYVADFLLREKGFVCIEDVLSGQGLENIYRALSARALTLELGLTAESITRQALDNSNGLALQTLHTFCAILGSFAGDIALTLGARGGVYLAGGILPRFLAFLERSAFRTRFEAKGSYRSYAAEIGSYVIINKQPGLMGAATYFRD
;
A
#
# COMPACT_ATOMS: atom_id res chain seq x y z
N SER A 1 -4.77 13.25 -11.49
CA SER A 1 -3.50 12.67 -11.98
C SER A 1 -3.60 11.16 -11.84
N GLU A 2 -2.87 10.42 -12.67
CA GLU A 2 -3.00 8.95 -12.80
C GLU A 2 -1.85 8.18 -12.13
N GLY A 3 -1.32 8.70 -11.01
CA GLY A 3 -0.10 8.18 -10.39
C GLY A 3 -0.18 6.72 -9.93
N GLY A 4 -1.38 6.18 -9.71
CA GLY A 4 -1.60 4.76 -9.36
C GLY A 4 -1.29 3.80 -10.51
N HIS A 5 -1.25 4.28 -11.75
CA HIS A 5 -0.91 3.47 -12.93
C HIS A 5 0.59 3.46 -13.25
N ALA A 6 1.41 4.13 -12.43
CA ALA A 6 2.86 4.02 -12.51
C ALA A 6 3.32 2.56 -12.26
N SER A 7 4.45 2.17 -12.85
CA SER A 7 4.99 0.82 -12.74
C SER A 7 5.31 0.45 -11.29
N PHE A 8 5.00 -0.79 -10.90
CA PHE A 8 5.39 -1.31 -9.59
C PHE A 8 6.87 -1.69 -9.57
N HIS A 9 7.61 -1.22 -8.56
CA HIS A 9 9.02 -1.56 -8.34
C HIS A 9 9.22 -2.32 -7.02
N PRO A 10 9.58 -3.61 -7.06
CA PRO A 10 9.82 -4.40 -5.84
C PRO A 10 11.16 -4.07 -5.21
N HIS A 11 11.24 -4.11 -3.87
CA HIS A 11 12.47 -3.82 -3.12
C HIS A 11 12.97 -5.00 -2.27
N ASP A 12 12.26 -6.12 -2.24
CA ASP A 12 12.72 -7.36 -1.60
C ASP A 12 12.24 -8.60 -2.37
N GLU A 13 12.68 -9.78 -1.92
CA GLU A 13 12.36 -11.06 -2.57
C GLU A 13 10.87 -11.40 -2.54
N ILE A 14 10.14 -10.95 -1.51
CA ILE A 14 8.69 -11.17 -1.41
C ILE A 14 7.98 -10.31 -2.46
N GLU A 15 8.30 -9.03 -2.51
CA GLU A 15 7.75 -8.08 -3.48
C GLU A 15 8.12 -8.48 -4.91
N ALA A 16 9.35 -8.97 -5.14
CA ALA A 16 9.81 -9.45 -6.44
C ALA A 16 9.03 -10.68 -6.91
N TYR A 17 8.75 -11.62 -6.00
CA TYR A 17 7.89 -12.76 -6.32
C TYR A 17 6.47 -12.31 -6.66
N VAL A 18 5.89 -11.39 -5.88
CA VAL A 18 4.55 -10.82 -6.16
C VAL A 18 4.53 -10.16 -7.54
N ALA A 19 5.56 -9.38 -7.88
CA ALA A 19 5.68 -8.73 -9.18
C ALA A 19 5.75 -9.76 -10.32
N ASP A 20 6.60 -10.78 -10.23
CA ASP A 20 6.72 -11.82 -11.27
C ASP A 20 5.41 -12.61 -11.43
N PHE A 21 4.77 -12.97 -10.30
CA PHE A 21 3.49 -13.66 -10.29
C PHE A 21 2.41 -12.88 -11.05
N LEU A 22 2.26 -11.58 -10.76
CA LEU A 22 1.27 -10.73 -11.44
C LEU A 22 1.66 -10.41 -12.89
N LEU A 23 2.96 -10.28 -13.17
CA LEU A 23 3.46 -10.00 -14.52
C LEU A 23 3.12 -11.11 -15.50
N ARG A 24 3.21 -12.38 -15.08
CA ARG A 24 2.85 -13.54 -15.91
C ARG A 24 1.38 -13.57 -16.31
N GLU A 25 0.50 -12.95 -15.52
CA GLU A 25 -0.94 -12.93 -15.79
C GLU A 25 -1.38 -11.69 -16.55
N LYS A 26 -0.78 -10.53 -16.24
CA LYS A 26 -1.23 -9.22 -16.72
C LYS A 26 -0.37 -8.64 -17.84
N GLY A 27 0.86 -9.11 -18.01
CA GLY A 27 1.87 -8.54 -18.92
C GLY A 27 2.45 -7.19 -18.48
N PHE A 28 1.73 -6.43 -17.64
CA PHE A 28 2.19 -5.21 -16.99
C PHE A 28 1.62 -5.13 -15.57
N VAL A 29 2.41 -4.62 -14.62
CA VAL A 29 2.02 -4.48 -13.22
C VAL A 29 2.21 -3.03 -12.77
N CYS A 30 1.12 -2.38 -12.41
CA CYS A 30 1.11 -1.04 -11.86
C CYS A 30 0.96 -1.04 -10.34
N ILE A 31 1.13 0.13 -9.73
CA ILE A 31 0.99 0.30 -8.28
C ILE A 31 -0.42 -0.07 -7.81
N GLU A 32 -1.47 0.24 -8.56
CA GLU A 32 -2.84 -0.11 -8.19
C GLU A 32 -3.09 -1.63 -8.13
N ASP A 33 -2.29 -2.43 -8.85
CA ASP A 33 -2.35 -3.89 -8.81
C ASP A 33 -1.90 -4.48 -7.47
N VAL A 34 -1.26 -3.67 -6.62
CA VAL A 34 -0.78 -4.06 -5.27
C VAL A 34 -1.28 -3.12 -4.16
N LEU A 35 -1.58 -1.85 -4.45
CA LEU A 35 -2.06 -0.84 -3.51
C LEU A 35 -3.54 -0.48 -3.70
N SER A 36 -4.40 -1.50 -3.68
CA SER A 36 -5.85 -1.36 -3.69
C SER A 36 -6.50 -2.50 -2.88
N GLY A 37 -7.82 -2.53 -2.77
CA GLY A 37 -8.53 -3.70 -2.22
C GLY A 37 -8.19 -4.97 -3.01
N GLN A 38 -8.32 -4.90 -4.34
CA GLN A 38 -7.91 -5.98 -5.23
C GLN A 38 -6.41 -6.26 -5.16
N GLY A 39 -5.59 -5.22 -4.92
CA GLY A 39 -4.15 -5.36 -4.74
C GLY A 39 -3.77 -6.17 -3.51
N LEU A 40 -4.49 -5.99 -2.39
CA LEU A 40 -4.31 -6.82 -1.20
C LEU A 40 -4.62 -8.30 -1.50
N GLU A 41 -5.68 -8.57 -2.26
CA GLU A 41 -6.03 -9.92 -2.71
C GLU A 41 -4.99 -10.50 -3.68
N ASN A 42 -4.43 -9.68 -4.57
CA ASN A 42 -3.35 -10.07 -5.47
C ASN A 42 -2.08 -10.48 -4.70
N ILE A 43 -1.70 -9.71 -3.68
CA ILE A 43 -0.57 -10.05 -2.81
C ILE A 43 -0.86 -11.38 -2.09
N TYR A 44 -2.04 -11.55 -1.50
CA TYR A 44 -2.42 -12.81 -0.85
C TYR A 44 -2.32 -14.00 -1.80
N ARG A 45 -2.89 -13.88 -3.00
CA ARG A 45 -2.88 -14.93 -4.01
C ARG A 45 -1.46 -15.32 -4.42
N ALA A 46 -0.57 -14.35 -4.61
CA ALA A 46 0.84 -14.61 -4.89
C ALA A 46 1.52 -15.34 -3.71
N LEU A 47 1.31 -14.90 -2.47
CA LEU A 47 1.91 -15.55 -1.30
C LEU A 47 1.38 -16.96 -1.07
N SER A 48 0.08 -17.20 -1.28
CA SER A 48 -0.52 -18.53 -1.24
C SER A 48 0.05 -19.46 -2.31
N ALA A 49 0.27 -18.94 -3.52
CA ALA A 49 0.94 -19.70 -4.58
C ALA A 49 2.39 -20.05 -4.21
N ARG A 50 3.13 -19.09 -3.62
CA ARG A 50 4.49 -19.32 -3.12
C ARG A 50 4.54 -20.37 -2.01
N ALA A 51 3.56 -20.37 -1.12
CA ALA A 51 3.48 -21.26 0.03
C ALA A 51 2.87 -22.64 -0.30
N LEU A 52 2.44 -22.87 -1.55
CA LEU A 52 1.77 -24.09 -2.01
C LEU A 52 0.49 -24.44 -1.21
N THR A 53 -0.18 -23.43 -0.64
CA THR A 53 -1.41 -23.63 0.15
C THR A 53 -2.67 -23.68 -0.71
N LEU A 54 -2.63 -23.18 -1.96
CA LEU A 54 -3.76 -23.10 -2.91
C LEU A 54 -5.00 -22.35 -2.39
N GLU A 55 -4.90 -21.64 -1.27
CA GLU A 55 -5.95 -20.75 -0.77
C GLU A 55 -5.90 -19.42 -1.52
N LEU A 56 -6.60 -19.32 -2.65
CA LEU A 56 -6.51 -18.17 -3.57
C LEU A 56 -7.68 -17.17 -3.46
N GLY A 57 -8.66 -17.42 -2.58
CA GLY A 57 -10.00 -16.80 -2.65
C GLY A 57 -10.41 -15.91 -1.48
N LEU A 58 -9.49 -15.36 -0.68
CA LEU A 58 -9.88 -14.44 0.38
C LEU A 58 -10.11 -13.03 -0.15
N THR A 59 -11.20 -12.41 0.30
CA THR A 59 -11.48 -10.99 0.04
C THR A 59 -10.54 -10.09 0.85
N ALA A 60 -10.32 -8.86 0.39
CA ALA A 60 -9.51 -7.88 1.11
C ALA A 60 -9.96 -7.67 2.57
N GLU A 61 -11.28 -7.72 2.81
CA GLU A 61 -11.86 -7.65 4.14
C GLU A 61 -11.50 -8.86 5.00
N SER A 62 -11.58 -10.07 4.43
CA SER A 62 -11.22 -11.30 5.12
C SER A 62 -9.73 -11.36 5.43
N ILE A 63 -8.88 -10.95 4.48
CA ILE A 63 -7.43 -10.85 4.67
C ILE A 63 -7.13 -9.89 5.82
N THR A 64 -7.71 -8.68 5.78
CA THR A 64 -7.51 -7.68 6.84
C THR A 64 -7.95 -8.21 8.20
N ARG A 65 -9.15 -8.80 8.29
CA ARG A 65 -9.66 -9.35 9.54
C ARG A 65 -8.75 -10.46 10.09
N GLN A 66 -8.39 -11.43 9.25
CA GLN A 66 -7.57 -12.58 9.65
C GLN A 66 -6.12 -12.20 10.01
N ALA A 67 -5.60 -11.11 9.42
CA ALA A 67 -4.33 -10.53 9.80
C ALA A 67 -4.40 -9.87 11.18
N LEU A 68 -5.46 -9.11 11.45
CA LEU A 68 -5.63 -8.37 12.70
C LEU A 68 -5.95 -9.26 13.91
N ASP A 69 -6.69 -10.35 13.71
CA ASP A 69 -6.99 -11.34 14.75
C ASP A 69 -5.90 -12.43 14.89
N ASN A 70 -4.84 -12.35 14.07
CA ASN A 70 -3.71 -13.28 14.06
C ASN A 70 -4.09 -14.75 13.74
N SER A 71 -5.25 -14.98 13.10
CA SER A 71 -5.74 -16.32 12.77
C SER A 71 -5.12 -16.91 11.50
N ASN A 72 -4.50 -16.10 10.64
CA ASN A 72 -3.87 -16.56 9.40
C ASN A 72 -2.52 -15.88 9.15
N GLY A 73 -1.44 -16.67 9.18
CA GLY A 73 -0.08 -16.20 8.96
C GLY A 73 0.18 -15.65 7.55
N LEU A 74 -0.47 -16.19 6.51
CA LEU A 74 -0.39 -15.64 5.15
C LEU A 74 -1.11 -14.30 5.06
N ALA A 75 -2.29 -14.17 5.68
CA ALA A 75 -3.01 -12.89 5.72
C ALA A 75 -2.20 -11.81 6.45
N LEU A 76 -1.55 -12.18 7.56
CA LEU A 76 -0.64 -11.30 8.29
C LEU A 76 0.54 -10.86 7.40
N GLN A 77 1.21 -11.81 6.73
CA GLN A 77 2.30 -11.49 5.81
C GLN A 77 1.84 -10.58 4.67
N THR A 78 0.66 -10.85 4.08
CA THR A 78 0.05 -10.00 3.06
C THR A 78 -0.13 -8.56 3.53
N LEU A 79 -0.70 -8.36 4.73
CA LEU A 79 -0.95 -7.01 5.25
C LEU A 79 0.36 -6.28 5.56
N HIS A 80 1.40 -6.99 6.04
CA HIS A 80 2.74 -6.42 6.20
C HIS A 80 3.35 -6.00 4.85
N THR A 81 3.30 -6.86 3.83
CA THR A 81 3.80 -6.55 2.48
C THR A 81 3.08 -5.34 1.89
N PHE A 82 1.75 -5.28 2.01
CA PHE A 82 0.96 -4.13 1.57
C PHE A 82 1.44 -2.82 2.21
N CYS A 83 1.63 -2.82 3.54
CA CYS A 83 2.07 -1.63 4.25
C CYS A 83 3.50 -1.21 3.88
N ALA A 84 4.38 -2.18 3.60
CA ALA A 84 5.75 -1.93 3.15
C ALA A 84 5.78 -1.28 1.77
N ILE A 85 5.01 -1.82 0.81
CA ILE A 85 4.86 -1.27 -0.54
C ILE A 85 4.27 0.15 -0.48
N LEU A 86 3.23 0.34 0.34
CA LEU A 86 2.59 1.65 0.53
C LEU A 86 3.59 2.70 1.03
N GLY A 87 4.45 2.31 1.99
CA GLY A 87 5.52 3.16 2.49
C GLY A 87 6.50 3.55 1.38
N SER A 88 7.03 2.56 0.65
CA SER A 88 7.97 2.80 -0.45
C SER A 88 7.38 3.76 -1.49
N PHE A 89 6.16 3.49 -1.97
CA PHE A 89 5.51 4.30 -2.99
C PHE A 89 5.22 5.73 -2.49
N ALA A 90 4.70 5.88 -1.27
CA ALA A 90 4.45 7.20 -0.70
C ALA A 90 5.74 8.02 -0.54
N GLY A 91 6.85 7.37 -0.18
CA GLY A 91 8.17 8.02 -0.12
C GLY A 91 8.70 8.43 -1.50
N ASP A 92 8.44 7.63 -2.55
CA ASP A 92 8.81 7.99 -3.93
C ASP A 92 8.06 9.24 -4.36
N ILE A 93 6.73 9.28 -4.15
CA ILE A 93 5.91 10.45 -4.45
C ILE A 93 6.38 11.69 -3.68
N ALA A 94 6.75 11.52 -2.40
CA ALA A 94 7.25 12.61 -1.58
C ALA A 94 8.51 13.26 -2.18
N LEU A 95 9.44 12.44 -2.69
CA LEU A 95 10.65 12.92 -3.35
C LEU A 95 10.39 13.50 -4.73
N THR A 96 9.57 12.82 -5.55
CA THR A 96 9.24 13.26 -6.91
C THR A 96 8.60 14.65 -6.91
N LEU A 97 7.74 14.94 -5.92
CA LEU A 97 7.01 16.21 -5.84
C LEU A 97 7.65 17.23 -4.88
N GLY A 98 8.67 16.85 -4.12
CA GLY A 98 9.22 17.68 -3.04
C GLY A 98 8.16 18.05 -1.99
N ALA A 99 7.33 17.06 -1.58
CA ALA A 99 6.09 17.24 -0.83
C ALA A 99 6.30 17.63 0.66
N ARG A 100 6.97 18.76 0.93
CA ARG A 100 7.29 19.24 2.29
C ARG A 100 6.06 19.58 3.13
N GLY A 101 4.91 19.85 2.51
CA GLY A 101 3.63 20.02 3.21
C GLY A 101 3.04 18.71 3.76
N GLY A 102 3.68 17.57 3.46
CA GLY A 102 3.26 16.24 3.88
C GLY A 102 2.59 15.44 2.76
N VAL A 103 2.54 14.13 2.97
CA VAL A 103 1.84 13.16 2.13
C VAL A 103 0.55 12.74 2.81
N TYR A 104 -0.57 12.88 2.11
CA TYR A 104 -1.89 12.53 2.63
C TYR A 104 -2.38 11.25 1.94
N LEU A 105 -2.56 10.19 2.74
CA LEU A 105 -3.05 8.90 2.31
C LEU A 105 -4.57 8.90 2.34
N ALA A 106 -5.16 8.95 1.16
CA ALA A 106 -6.59 8.79 0.95
C ALA A 106 -6.87 7.39 0.40
N GLY A 107 -7.69 6.61 1.09
CA GLY A 107 -8.07 5.27 0.63
C GLY A 107 -9.03 4.58 1.58
N GLY A 108 -10.04 3.91 1.04
CA GLY A 108 -11.13 3.34 1.85
C GLY A 108 -10.71 2.15 2.73
N ILE A 109 -9.57 1.53 2.45
CA ILE A 109 -9.11 0.34 3.18
C ILE A 109 -8.29 0.70 4.43
N LEU A 110 -7.47 1.76 4.39
CA LEU A 110 -6.55 2.13 5.47
C LEU A 110 -7.22 2.40 6.82
N PRO A 111 -8.39 3.08 6.90
CA PRO A 111 -9.07 3.32 8.17
C PRO A 111 -9.42 2.04 8.93
N ARG A 112 -9.49 0.88 8.26
CA ARG A 112 -9.84 -0.41 8.88
C ARG A 112 -8.69 -1.01 9.70
N PHE A 113 -7.45 -0.57 9.49
CA PHE A 113 -6.25 -1.15 10.12
C PHE A 113 -5.20 -0.11 10.54
N LEU A 114 -5.62 1.10 10.94
CA LEU A 114 -4.71 2.19 11.34
C LEU A 114 -3.66 1.78 12.38
N ALA A 115 -4.09 1.11 13.46
CA ALA A 115 -3.20 0.66 14.53
C ALA A 115 -2.17 -0.38 14.07
N PHE A 116 -2.48 -1.12 13.00
CA PHE A 116 -1.53 -2.04 12.35
C PHE A 116 -0.57 -1.25 11.46
N LEU A 117 -1.09 -0.32 10.64
CA LEU A 117 -0.28 0.53 9.77
C LEU A 117 0.79 1.30 10.56
N GLU A 118 0.44 1.87 11.73
CA GLU A 118 1.36 2.57 12.63
C GLU A 118 2.53 1.71 13.12
N ARG A 119 2.30 0.40 13.31
CA ARG A 119 3.31 -0.57 13.80
C ARG A 119 4.00 -1.31 12.66
N SER A 120 3.55 -1.12 11.43
CA SER A 120 4.07 -1.79 10.24
C SER A 120 5.39 -1.19 9.77
N ALA A 121 5.96 -1.76 8.71
CA ALA A 121 7.13 -1.22 8.02
C ALA A 121 6.86 0.07 7.22
N PHE A 122 5.62 0.60 7.18
CA PHE A 122 5.25 1.76 6.37
C PHE A 122 6.24 2.92 6.52
N ARG A 123 6.50 3.37 7.75
CA ARG A 123 7.37 4.54 7.97
C ARG A 123 8.83 4.26 7.62
N THR A 124 9.33 3.09 8.02
CA THR A 124 10.69 2.66 7.68
C THR A 124 10.89 2.64 6.15
N ARG A 125 9.89 2.17 5.40
CA ARG A 125 9.92 2.08 3.94
C ARG A 125 9.74 3.43 3.24
N PHE A 126 8.91 4.30 3.81
CA PHE A 126 8.79 5.69 3.38
C PHE A 126 10.14 6.42 3.41
N GLU A 127 10.91 6.25 4.48
CA GLU A 127 12.21 6.88 4.67
C GLU A 127 13.36 6.16 3.94
N ALA A 128 13.15 4.95 3.40
CA ALA A 128 14.18 4.12 2.78
C ALA A 128 14.60 4.63 1.39
N LYS A 129 15.15 5.85 1.33
CA LYS A 129 15.50 6.58 0.10
C LYS A 129 16.99 6.87 -0.05
N GLY A 130 17.82 5.94 0.44
CA GLY A 130 19.28 6.04 0.38
C GLY A 130 19.79 7.36 0.97
N SER A 131 20.56 8.12 0.20
CA SER A 131 21.09 9.43 0.61
C SER A 131 20.02 10.47 0.93
N TYR A 132 18.78 10.30 0.44
CA TYR A 132 17.65 11.19 0.73
C TYR A 132 16.84 10.79 1.96
N ARG A 133 17.29 9.79 2.75
CA ARG A 133 16.60 9.36 3.99
C ARG A 133 16.28 10.53 4.92
N SER A 134 17.26 11.40 5.21
CA SER A 134 17.06 12.53 6.12
C SER A 134 16.04 13.53 5.58
N TYR A 135 16.03 13.77 4.27
CA TYR A 135 15.04 14.62 3.62
C TYR A 135 13.63 14.03 3.74
N ALA A 136 13.48 12.72 3.47
CA ALA A 136 12.19 12.03 3.59
C ALA A 136 11.71 11.99 5.05
N ALA A 137 12.62 11.86 6.02
CA ALA A 137 12.28 11.81 7.44
C ALA A 137 11.56 13.09 7.93
N GLU A 138 11.85 14.25 7.33
CA GLU A 138 11.20 15.51 7.68
C GLU A 138 9.78 15.64 7.10
N ILE A 139 9.40 14.80 6.14
CA ILE A 139 8.08 14.84 5.51
C ILE A 139 7.07 14.04 6.34
N GLY A 140 6.02 14.72 6.81
CA GLY A 140 4.91 14.08 7.51
C GLY A 140 4.05 13.23 6.59
N SER A 141 3.46 12.15 7.13
CA SER A 141 2.51 11.30 6.43
C SER A 141 1.21 11.19 7.25
N TYR A 142 0.06 11.45 6.63
CA TYR A 142 -1.23 11.57 7.32
C TYR A 142 -2.27 10.68 6.66
N VAL A 143 -3.06 9.93 7.44
CA VAL A 143 -4.21 9.18 6.90
C VAL A 143 -5.47 10.03 7.03
N ILE A 144 -6.22 10.17 5.93
CA ILE A 144 -7.50 10.87 5.94
C ILE A 144 -8.59 9.90 6.45
N ILE A 145 -9.09 10.14 7.66
CA ILE A 145 -10.12 9.30 8.32
C ILE A 145 -11.55 9.79 8.01
N ASN A 146 -11.70 10.97 7.41
CA ASN A 146 -13.02 11.51 7.10
C ASN A 146 -13.81 10.55 6.18
N LYS A 147 -15.11 10.37 6.44
CA LYS A 147 -15.98 9.47 5.65
C LYS A 147 -16.25 9.98 4.23
N GLN A 148 -16.12 11.29 3.98
CA GLN A 148 -16.47 11.91 2.70
C GLN A 148 -15.49 13.03 2.26
N PRO A 149 -14.18 12.76 2.17
CA PRO A 149 -13.19 13.79 1.83
C PRO A 149 -13.39 14.32 0.41
N GLY A 150 -13.83 13.48 -0.52
CA GLY A 150 -14.13 13.88 -1.91
C GLY A 150 -15.28 14.89 -2.02
N LEU A 151 -16.35 14.72 -1.23
CA LEU A 151 -17.48 15.66 -1.20
C LEU A 151 -17.08 17.00 -0.56
N MET A 152 -16.27 16.99 0.50
CA MET A 152 -15.73 18.23 1.08
C MET A 152 -14.81 18.96 0.10
N GLY A 153 -13.96 18.22 -0.62
CA GLY A 153 -13.10 18.78 -1.66
C GLY A 153 -13.91 19.42 -2.79
N ALA A 154 -14.93 18.72 -3.29
CA ALA A 154 -15.85 19.25 -4.31
C ALA A 154 -16.60 20.49 -3.84
N ALA A 155 -17.08 20.50 -2.58
CA ALA A 155 -17.77 21.64 -2.00
C ALA A 155 -16.85 22.86 -1.80
N THR A 156 -15.57 22.63 -1.49
CA THR A 156 -14.58 23.72 -1.35
C THR A 156 -14.21 24.28 -2.72
N TYR A 157 -13.91 23.42 -3.69
CA TYR A 157 -13.63 23.85 -5.08
C TYR A 157 -14.78 24.64 -5.71
N PHE A 158 -16.03 24.34 -5.34
CA PHE A 158 -17.20 25.07 -5.83
C PHE A 158 -17.43 26.41 -5.13
N ARG A 159 -16.83 26.64 -3.95
CA ARG A 159 -16.94 27.89 -3.19
C ARG A 159 -15.88 28.92 -3.57
N ASP A 160 -14.80 28.47 -4.21
CA ASP A 160 -13.73 29.30 -4.79
C ASP A 160 -14.05 29.63 -6.26
#